data_AF-A0A7V0W171-F1
#
_entry.id   AF-A0A7V0W171-F1
#
_cell.length_a   1.000
_cell.length_b   1.000
_cell.length_c   1.000
_cell.angle_alpha   90.00
_cell.angle_beta   90.00
_cell.angle_gamma   90.00
#
_symmetry.space_group_name_H-M   'P 1'
#
loop_
_entity.id
_entity.type
_entity.pdbx_description
1 polymer ?
#
loop_
_entity_poly.entity_id
_entity_poly.type
_entity_poly.pdbx_seq_one_letter_code
_entity_poly.pdbx_strand_id
1 'polypeptide(L)'
;HSQLIQLLESDDDRLKYLAGVAITSSGDKRGNEALVKLLKSKDQSVKAYSALALTSEGDKRGIETLVEILPSQDLLFQISAGNALEKIGDKRSEQFSPFNLKDDQGNPIVEIRTLDTQRGFRLSPMFKGEETAHVDVRTNLSFHLGDNISAKCASIASFGIREPEYRAMGLGAIALKKACNQIFEMGHSCTIVSTGRRLVAYRLYCQMGFFDRRPQTRFEKYLDSSDADYHILGILARDYKDSDKDEVLKLREQYCLTNVGPTESLPENQFDERTKVIEKDGKLIGYAIVNTYPYDPTAEIEFFHIDNNLQDKKNASKALLASIHKYALSEGKTRVMFYHSAPYLKNILYSMEYDLDASMRRHEWVGMFRIASLPVFLREISELLTLRIQRSAHAGWQGSFAINGDRLKATIVFDKDGVANVEDSASPKADLIFSADDRIITALASSDGNIWEWYRQNLMTTKPRFNERIRDILESLFPTMPCMSGSWW
;
A
#
# COMPACT_ATOMS: atom_id res chain seq x y z
N HIS A 1 -12.44 -24.05 -22.23
CA HIS A 1 -12.47 -23.11 -23.38
C HIS A 1 -13.26 -23.67 -24.56
N SER A 2 -12.99 -24.88 -25.06
CA SER A 2 -13.74 -25.50 -26.17
C SER A 2 -15.24 -25.71 -25.90
N GLN A 3 -15.59 -26.18 -24.70
CA GLN A 3 -16.99 -26.34 -24.28
C GLN A 3 -17.75 -25.01 -24.18
N LEU A 4 -17.10 -23.93 -23.73
CA LEU A 4 -17.73 -22.60 -23.68
C LEU A 4 -18.02 -22.06 -25.08
N ILE A 5 -17.14 -22.31 -26.05
CA ILE A 5 -17.35 -21.88 -27.45
C ILE A 5 -18.57 -22.59 -28.06
N GLN A 6 -18.77 -23.87 -27.75
CA GLN A 6 -19.96 -24.60 -28.20
C GLN A 6 -21.25 -24.02 -27.62
N LEU A 7 -21.23 -23.58 -26.37
CA LEU A 7 -22.39 -22.97 -25.70
C LEU A 7 -22.78 -21.61 -26.29
N LEU A 8 -21.92 -20.94 -27.07
CA LEU A 8 -22.29 -19.72 -27.80
C LEU A 8 -23.34 -19.95 -28.89
N GLU A 9 -23.46 -21.19 -29.37
CA GLU A 9 -24.44 -21.61 -30.38
C GLU A 9 -25.62 -22.38 -29.76
N SER A 10 -25.76 -22.40 -28.43
CA SER A 10 -26.91 -23.00 -27.74
C SER A 10 -28.22 -22.32 -28.16
N ASP A 11 -29.35 -23.01 -28.14
CA ASP A 11 -30.66 -22.35 -28.34
C ASP A 11 -31.15 -21.62 -27.09
N ASP A 12 -30.61 -21.97 -25.91
CA ASP A 12 -30.89 -21.30 -24.64
C ASP A 12 -30.07 -19.99 -24.54
N ASP A 13 -30.79 -18.86 -24.60
CA ASP A 13 -30.23 -17.52 -24.48
C ASP A 13 -29.48 -17.27 -23.16
N ARG A 14 -29.87 -17.92 -22.05
CA ARG A 14 -29.16 -17.81 -20.76
C ARG A 14 -27.84 -18.55 -20.79
N LEU A 15 -27.80 -19.75 -21.39
CA LEU A 15 -26.54 -20.49 -21.58
C LEU A 15 -25.60 -19.75 -22.53
N LYS A 16 -26.14 -19.18 -23.61
CA LYS A 16 -25.38 -18.29 -24.52
C LYS A 16 -24.82 -17.08 -23.80
N TYR A 17 -25.63 -16.43 -22.95
CA TYR A 17 -25.20 -15.29 -22.14
C TYR A 17 -24.04 -15.66 -21.21
N LEU A 18 -24.19 -16.72 -20.41
CA LEU A 18 -23.15 -17.15 -19.45
C LEU A 18 -21.84 -17.51 -20.16
N ALA A 19 -21.93 -18.22 -21.28
CA ALA A 19 -20.77 -18.55 -22.11
C ALA A 19 -20.14 -17.29 -22.73
N GLY A 20 -20.97 -16.36 -23.24
CA GLY A 20 -20.56 -15.08 -23.80
C GLY A 20 -19.78 -14.25 -22.80
N VAL A 21 -20.31 -14.05 -21.59
CA VAL A 21 -19.63 -13.32 -20.50
C VAL A 21 -18.31 -13.97 -20.14
N ALA A 22 -18.29 -15.30 -19.92
CA ALA A 22 -17.07 -16.01 -19.54
C ALA A 22 -15.95 -15.89 -20.61
N ILE A 23 -16.32 -15.94 -21.90
CA ILE A 23 -15.38 -15.79 -23.02
C ILE A 23 -14.94 -14.31 -23.15
N THR A 24 -15.87 -13.36 -23.04
CA THR A 24 -15.55 -11.92 -23.04
C THR A 24 -14.57 -11.56 -21.94
N SER A 25 -14.78 -12.03 -20.70
CA SER A 25 -13.88 -11.76 -19.57
C SER A 25 -12.48 -12.34 -19.74
N SER A 26 -12.27 -13.25 -20.69
CA SER A 26 -10.95 -13.78 -21.07
C SER A 26 -10.23 -12.94 -22.14
N GLY A 27 -10.88 -11.90 -22.67
CA GLY A 27 -10.37 -11.05 -23.76
C GLY A 27 -10.64 -11.60 -25.17
N ASP A 28 -11.39 -12.70 -25.28
CA ASP A 28 -11.75 -13.30 -26.56
C ASP A 28 -12.99 -12.59 -27.16
N LYS A 29 -12.78 -11.98 -28.33
CA LYS A 29 -13.79 -11.17 -29.03
C LYS A 29 -15.05 -11.95 -29.43
N ARG A 30 -14.97 -13.27 -29.54
CA ARG A 30 -16.13 -14.13 -29.84
C ARG A 30 -17.21 -14.02 -28.76
N GLY A 31 -16.82 -13.78 -27.50
CA GLY A 31 -17.76 -13.52 -26.42
C GLY A 31 -18.59 -12.26 -26.70
N ASN A 32 -17.94 -11.16 -27.10
CA ASN A 32 -18.63 -9.91 -27.42
C ASN A 32 -19.57 -10.08 -28.61
N GLU A 33 -19.17 -10.83 -29.65
CA GLU A 33 -20.03 -11.11 -30.80
C GLU A 33 -21.29 -11.87 -30.40
N ALA A 34 -21.18 -12.85 -29.50
CA ALA A 34 -22.33 -13.56 -28.97
C ALA A 34 -23.25 -12.63 -28.15
N LEU A 35 -22.68 -11.82 -27.25
CA LEU A 35 -23.44 -10.85 -26.46
C LEU A 35 -24.17 -9.81 -27.35
N VAL A 36 -23.58 -9.40 -28.48
CA VAL A 36 -24.24 -8.50 -29.44
C VAL A 36 -25.47 -9.15 -30.07
N LYS A 37 -25.44 -10.46 -30.38
CA LYS A 37 -26.63 -11.18 -30.85
C LYS A 37 -27.75 -11.17 -29.79
N LEU A 38 -27.37 -11.29 -28.52
CA LEU A 38 -28.31 -11.32 -27.38
C LEU A 38 -28.95 -9.97 -27.05
N LEU A 39 -28.47 -8.85 -27.62
CA LEU A 39 -29.18 -7.57 -27.56
C LEU A 39 -30.58 -7.62 -28.21
N LYS A 40 -30.83 -8.65 -29.05
CA LYS A 40 -32.13 -8.92 -29.68
C LYS A 40 -32.92 -10.05 -29.00
N SER A 41 -32.47 -10.54 -27.85
CA SER A 41 -33.16 -11.61 -27.12
C SER A 41 -34.57 -11.18 -26.73
N LYS A 42 -35.49 -12.16 -26.70
CA LYS A 42 -36.84 -11.98 -26.17
C LYS A 42 -36.85 -12.02 -24.64
N ASP A 43 -35.87 -12.67 -24.02
CA ASP A 43 -35.69 -12.63 -22.57
C ASP A 43 -35.10 -11.25 -22.19
N GLN A 44 -35.92 -10.41 -21.54
CA GLN A 44 -35.52 -9.05 -21.18
C GLN A 44 -34.33 -9.02 -20.22
N SER A 45 -34.20 -10.01 -19.33
CA SER A 45 -33.05 -10.10 -18.43
C SER A 45 -31.78 -10.40 -19.22
N VAL A 46 -31.82 -11.36 -20.15
CA VAL A 46 -30.66 -11.67 -21.01
C VAL A 46 -30.28 -10.47 -21.87
N LYS A 47 -31.26 -9.79 -22.48
CA LYS A 47 -31.04 -8.55 -23.24
C LYS A 47 -30.34 -7.49 -22.38
N ALA A 48 -30.84 -7.27 -21.16
CA ALA A 48 -30.31 -6.27 -20.26
C ALA A 48 -28.88 -6.55 -19.80
N TYR A 49 -28.63 -7.75 -19.29
CA TYR A 49 -27.31 -8.12 -18.81
C TYR A 49 -26.28 -8.24 -19.95
N SER A 50 -26.69 -8.56 -21.18
CA SER A 50 -25.80 -8.54 -22.35
C SER A 50 -25.36 -7.12 -22.71
N ALA A 51 -26.29 -6.16 -22.67
CA ALA A 51 -25.99 -4.74 -22.89
C ALA A 51 -25.02 -4.19 -21.82
N LEU A 52 -25.26 -4.54 -20.55
CA LEU A 52 -24.41 -4.16 -19.43
C LEU A 52 -23.00 -4.75 -19.56
N ALA A 53 -22.89 -6.04 -19.88
CA ALA A 53 -21.61 -6.73 -20.04
C ALA A 53 -20.76 -6.11 -21.18
N LEU A 54 -21.36 -5.89 -22.36
CA LEU A 54 -20.68 -5.23 -23.49
C LEU A 54 -20.16 -3.84 -23.09
N THR A 55 -21.00 -3.03 -22.47
CA THR A 55 -20.65 -1.67 -22.05
C THR A 55 -19.52 -1.67 -21.00
N SER A 56 -19.58 -2.58 -20.03
CA SER A 56 -18.57 -2.72 -18.96
C SER A 56 -17.18 -3.06 -19.49
N GLU A 57 -17.12 -3.73 -20.63
CA GLU A 57 -15.90 -4.16 -21.32
C GLU A 57 -15.44 -3.14 -22.38
N GLY A 58 -16.10 -1.99 -22.49
CA GLY A 58 -15.75 -0.93 -23.43
C GLY A 58 -16.31 -1.14 -24.84
N ASP A 59 -17.15 -2.14 -25.05
CA ASP A 59 -17.79 -2.39 -26.33
C ASP A 59 -19.02 -1.48 -26.51
N LYS A 60 -18.84 -0.44 -27.32
CA LYS A 60 -19.84 0.61 -27.52
C LYS A 60 -21.16 0.12 -28.11
N ARG A 61 -21.20 -1.11 -28.66
CA ARG A 61 -22.41 -1.70 -29.25
C ARG A 61 -23.51 -1.99 -28.22
N GLY A 62 -23.16 -2.13 -26.94
CA GLY A 62 -24.13 -2.33 -25.86
C GLY A 62 -24.81 -1.06 -25.36
N ILE A 63 -24.25 0.13 -25.66
CA ILE A 63 -24.62 1.38 -24.99
C ILE A 63 -26.08 1.77 -25.26
N GLU A 64 -26.49 1.80 -26.53
CA GLU A 64 -27.85 2.27 -26.88
C GLU A 64 -28.93 1.38 -26.28
N THR A 65 -28.74 0.06 -26.35
CA THR A 65 -29.64 -0.89 -25.69
C THR A 65 -29.65 -0.72 -24.18
N LEU A 66 -28.50 -0.47 -23.56
CA LEU A 66 -28.42 -0.25 -22.12
C LEU A 66 -29.18 1.03 -21.71
N VAL A 67 -28.98 2.14 -22.41
CA VAL A 67 -29.66 3.41 -22.13
C VAL A 67 -31.17 3.30 -22.32
N GLU A 68 -31.63 2.58 -23.34
CA GLU A 68 -33.06 2.38 -23.62
C GLU A 68 -33.78 1.63 -22.49
N ILE A 69 -33.17 0.56 -21.97
CA ILE A 69 -33.82 -0.30 -20.97
C ILE A 69 -33.73 0.27 -19.55
N LEU A 70 -32.72 1.08 -19.27
CA LEU A 70 -32.37 1.53 -17.93
C LEU A 70 -33.54 2.07 -17.09
N PRO A 71 -34.44 2.91 -17.63
CA PRO A 71 -35.57 3.45 -16.87
C PRO A 71 -36.55 2.39 -16.34
N SER A 72 -36.56 1.19 -16.94
CA SER A 72 -37.43 0.08 -16.54
C SER A 72 -36.79 -0.91 -15.57
N GLN A 73 -35.48 -0.77 -15.32
CA GLN A 73 -34.73 -1.69 -14.48
C GLN A 73 -34.75 -1.26 -13.02
N ASP A 74 -34.47 -2.19 -12.12
CA ASP A 74 -34.29 -1.87 -10.71
C ASP A 74 -33.09 -0.94 -10.48
N LEU A 75 -33.08 -0.30 -9.30
CA LEU A 75 -32.07 0.70 -8.96
C LEU A 75 -30.63 0.13 -8.92
N LEU A 76 -30.45 -1.14 -8.55
CA LEU A 76 -29.12 -1.76 -8.50
C LEU A 76 -28.56 -1.93 -9.92
N PHE A 77 -29.41 -2.34 -10.86
CA PHE A 77 -29.06 -2.39 -12.26
C PHE A 77 -28.75 -0.99 -12.82
N GLN A 78 -29.57 0.02 -12.48
CA GLN A 78 -29.35 1.40 -12.92
C GLN A 78 -27.99 1.94 -12.50
N ILE A 79 -27.62 1.74 -11.23
CA ILE A 79 -26.31 2.12 -10.69
C ILE A 79 -25.18 1.39 -11.41
N SER A 80 -25.32 0.08 -11.62
CA SER A 80 -24.29 -0.74 -12.28
C SER A 80 -24.04 -0.27 -13.72
N ALA A 81 -25.11 0.05 -14.44
CA ALA A 81 -25.04 0.57 -15.80
C ALA A 81 -24.49 2.00 -15.86
N GLY A 82 -24.87 2.88 -14.92
CA GLY A 82 -24.30 4.22 -14.79
C GLY A 82 -22.78 4.17 -14.61
N ASN A 83 -22.28 3.29 -13.74
CA ASN A 83 -20.84 3.05 -13.56
C ASN A 83 -20.16 2.54 -14.84
N ALA A 84 -20.81 1.63 -15.58
CA ALA A 84 -20.28 1.12 -16.85
C ALA A 84 -20.17 2.23 -17.92
N LEU A 85 -21.19 3.10 -18.01
CA LEU A 85 -21.20 4.26 -18.91
C LEU A 85 -20.11 5.29 -18.51
N GLU A 86 -19.93 5.55 -17.21
CA GLU A 86 -18.88 6.46 -16.71
C GLU A 86 -17.49 5.94 -17.12
N LYS A 87 -17.24 4.63 -16.94
CA LYS A 87 -15.96 3.99 -17.25
C LYS A 87 -15.54 4.16 -18.71
N ILE A 88 -16.50 4.27 -19.64
CA ILE A 88 -16.25 4.47 -21.07
C ILE A 88 -16.32 5.95 -21.51
N GLY A 89 -16.57 6.86 -20.57
CA GLY A 89 -16.68 8.30 -20.80
C GLY A 89 -17.97 8.73 -21.51
N ASP A 90 -19.05 7.94 -21.42
CA ASP A 90 -20.35 8.32 -21.96
C ASP A 90 -21.07 9.26 -20.99
N LYS A 91 -21.37 10.49 -21.43
CA LYS A 91 -21.99 11.53 -20.59
C LYS A 91 -23.38 11.17 -20.06
N ARG A 92 -24.07 10.21 -20.69
CA ARG A 92 -25.37 9.74 -20.21
C ARG A 92 -25.26 9.02 -18.86
N SER A 93 -24.06 8.65 -18.42
CA SER A 93 -23.81 8.12 -17.08
C SER A 93 -24.32 9.05 -15.98
N GLU A 94 -24.31 10.37 -16.20
CA GLU A 94 -24.74 11.36 -15.21
C GLU A 94 -26.20 11.13 -14.78
N GLN A 95 -27.10 10.79 -15.70
CA GLN A 95 -28.51 10.50 -15.39
C GLN A 95 -28.66 9.31 -14.44
N PHE A 96 -27.74 8.35 -14.51
CA PHE A 96 -27.77 7.09 -13.76
C PHE A 96 -26.73 7.07 -12.62
N SER A 97 -26.16 8.23 -12.30
CA SER A 97 -25.31 8.38 -11.13
C SER A 97 -26.09 8.00 -9.87
N PRO A 98 -25.52 7.22 -8.94
CA PRO A 98 -26.18 6.87 -7.69
C PRO A 98 -26.74 8.06 -6.92
N PHE A 99 -26.11 9.24 -7.07
CA PHE A 99 -26.51 10.49 -6.40
C PHE A 99 -27.66 11.24 -7.10
N ASN A 100 -27.96 10.91 -8.36
CA ASN A 100 -29.04 11.52 -9.13
C ASN A 100 -30.32 10.68 -9.12
N LEU A 101 -30.20 9.40 -8.75
CA LEU A 101 -31.33 8.51 -8.60
C LEU A 101 -32.14 8.89 -7.35
N LYS A 102 -33.47 8.84 -7.49
CA LYS A 102 -34.43 9.18 -6.45
C LYS A 102 -35.44 8.06 -6.26
N ASP A 103 -35.97 7.93 -5.05
CA ASP A 103 -37.10 7.05 -4.78
C ASP A 103 -38.42 7.64 -5.32
N ASP A 104 -39.52 6.89 -5.18
CA ASP A 104 -40.85 7.32 -5.63
C ASP A 104 -41.35 8.60 -4.93
N GLN A 105 -40.71 9.01 -3.83
CA GLN A 105 -41.02 10.22 -3.07
C GLN A 105 -40.09 11.40 -3.44
N GLY A 106 -39.12 11.17 -4.35
CA GLY A 106 -38.17 12.18 -4.79
C GLY A 106 -36.93 12.34 -3.89
N ASN A 107 -36.74 11.47 -2.90
CA ASN A 107 -35.57 11.51 -2.01
C ASN A 107 -34.37 10.83 -2.68
N PRO A 108 -33.13 11.33 -2.47
CA PRO A 108 -31.93 10.64 -2.94
C PRO A 108 -31.85 9.23 -2.36
N ILE A 109 -31.59 8.23 -3.21
CA ILE A 109 -31.47 6.84 -2.75
C ILE A 109 -30.09 6.53 -2.18
N VAL A 110 -29.09 7.34 -2.49
CA VAL A 110 -27.72 7.23 -2.00
C VAL A 110 -27.27 8.54 -1.39
N GLU A 111 -26.70 8.44 -0.20
CA GLU A 111 -25.98 9.52 0.47
C GLU A 111 -24.61 9.01 0.93
N ILE A 112 -23.60 9.89 1.01
CA ILE A 112 -22.35 9.56 1.71
C ILE A 112 -22.30 10.40 2.97
N ARG A 113 -22.52 9.76 4.12
CA ARG A 113 -22.35 10.39 5.42
C ARG A 113 -20.87 10.53 5.72
N THR A 114 -20.47 11.71 6.18
CA THR A 114 -19.13 11.97 6.71
C THR A 114 -19.24 12.17 8.21
N LEU A 115 -18.42 11.46 8.98
CA LEU A 115 -18.29 11.63 10.42
C LEU A 115 -16.84 11.98 10.74
N ASP A 116 -16.60 13.18 11.26
CA ASP A 116 -15.29 13.56 11.77
C ASP A 116 -15.01 12.86 13.11
N THR A 117 -13.77 12.46 13.30
CA THR A 117 -13.27 11.78 14.50
C THR A 117 -12.03 12.51 15.01
N GLN A 118 -11.61 12.22 16.24
CA GLN A 118 -10.39 12.81 16.79
C GLN A 118 -9.13 12.52 15.97
N ARG A 119 -9.11 11.40 15.23
CA ARG A 119 -7.94 10.91 14.48
C ARG A 119 -8.09 11.00 12.96
N GLY A 120 -9.17 11.59 12.45
CA GLY A 120 -9.47 11.66 11.01
C GLY A 120 -10.97 11.65 10.75
N PHE A 121 -11.46 10.89 9.77
CA PHE A 121 -12.88 10.88 9.41
C PHE A 121 -13.34 9.52 8.89
N ARG A 122 -14.65 9.28 8.93
CA ARG A 122 -15.32 8.11 8.34
C ARG A 122 -16.24 8.55 7.23
N LEU A 123 -16.19 7.86 6.09
CA LEU A 123 -17.20 7.95 5.04
C LEU A 123 -18.05 6.68 5.05
N SER A 124 -19.37 6.84 5.12
CA SER A 124 -20.35 5.76 5.06
C SER A 124 -21.35 6.01 3.92
N PRO A 125 -21.21 5.34 2.76
CA PRO A 125 -22.26 5.32 1.75
C PRO A 125 -23.49 4.61 2.29
N MET A 126 -24.60 5.32 2.31
CA MET A 126 -25.90 4.79 2.68
C MET A 126 -26.71 4.55 1.42
N PHE A 127 -27.40 3.42 1.35
CA PHE A 127 -28.39 3.12 0.32
C PHE A 127 -29.73 2.90 0.99
N LYS A 128 -30.73 3.72 0.65
CA LYS A 128 -32.06 3.70 1.29
C LYS A 128 -31.99 3.75 2.83
N GLY A 129 -31.03 4.52 3.37
CA GLY A 129 -30.82 4.69 4.81
C GLY A 129 -29.92 3.63 5.46
N GLU A 130 -29.54 2.57 4.76
CA GLU A 130 -28.69 1.49 5.28
C GLU A 130 -27.22 1.68 4.90
N GLU A 131 -26.28 1.47 5.84
CA GLU A 131 -24.84 1.60 5.58
C GLU A 131 -24.36 0.43 4.71
N THR A 132 -23.89 0.73 3.50
CA THR A 132 -23.46 -0.28 2.54
C THR A 132 -21.97 -0.62 2.66
N ALA A 133 -21.18 0.38 3.01
CA ALA A 133 -19.74 0.30 3.16
C ALA A 133 -19.24 1.38 4.12
N HIS A 134 -17.98 1.30 4.50
CA HIS A 134 -17.30 2.35 5.24
C HIS A 134 -15.86 2.51 4.77
N VAL A 135 -15.34 3.74 4.87
CA VAL A 135 -13.92 4.06 4.75
C VAL A 135 -13.54 4.88 5.99
N ASP A 136 -12.78 4.28 6.90
CA ASP A 136 -12.22 4.98 8.04
C ASP A 136 -10.82 5.49 7.67
N VAL A 137 -10.62 6.80 7.75
CA VAL A 137 -9.37 7.48 7.43
C VAL A 137 -8.76 8.02 8.71
N ARG A 138 -7.46 7.74 8.90
CA ARG A 138 -6.64 8.40 9.90
C ARG A 138 -5.84 9.52 9.23
N THR A 139 -5.95 10.72 9.77
CA THR A 139 -5.21 11.91 9.33
C THR A 139 -4.17 12.27 10.40
N ASN A 140 -3.37 13.30 10.16
CA ASN A 140 -2.27 13.73 11.03
C ASN A 140 -1.13 12.71 11.19
N LEU A 141 -0.94 11.86 10.17
CA LEU A 141 0.22 10.99 10.08
C LEU A 141 1.32 11.69 9.27
N SER A 142 2.54 11.21 9.47
CA SER A 142 3.69 11.55 8.63
C SER A 142 4.36 10.27 8.18
N PHE A 143 4.93 10.29 6.99
CA PHE A 143 5.72 9.18 6.45
C PHE A 143 7.18 9.59 6.41
N HIS A 144 7.96 9.03 7.33
CA HIS A 144 9.39 9.27 7.47
C HIS A 144 10.16 8.60 6.34
N LEU A 145 11.08 9.36 5.73
CA LEU A 145 11.85 8.94 4.56
C LEU A 145 13.37 8.91 4.81
N GLY A 146 13.81 9.13 6.04
CA GLY A 146 15.23 9.23 6.43
C GLY A 146 15.56 10.59 7.02
N ASP A 147 16.68 10.69 7.74
CA ASP A 147 17.19 11.94 8.33
C ASP A 147 16.16 12.75 9.16
N ASN A 148 15.18 12.07 9.77
CA ASN A 148 14.05 12.67 10.49
C ASN A 148 13.16 13.60 9.63
N ILE A 149 13.23 13.46 8.31
CA ILE A 149 12.41 14.21 7.36
C ILE A 149 11.24 13.33 6.92
N SER A 150 10.04 13.90 6.92
CA SER A 150 8.80 13.19 6.63
C SER A 150 7.91 13.96 5.66
N ALA A 151 7.14 13.21 4.86
CA ALA A 151 6.03 13.74 4.07
C ALA A 151 4.73 13.66 4.87
N LYS A 152 3.79 14.58 4.64
CA LYS A 152 2.45 14.53 5.24
C LYS A 152 1.69 13.35 4.68
N CYS A 153 1.16 12.51 5.58
CA CYS A 153 0.56 11.24 5.24
C CYS A 153 -0.83 11.10 5.88
N ALA A 154 -1.70 10.35 5.22
CA ALA A 154 -2.90 9.78 5.83
C ALA A 154 -2.88 8.26 5.68
N SER A 155 -3.71 7.56 6.45
CA SER A 155 -3.89 6.12 6.32
C SER A 155 -5.35 5.79 6.09
N ILE A 156 -5.63 4.85 5.19
CA ILE A 156 -6.94 4.19 5.15
C ILE A 156 -6.88 3.06 6.17
N ALA A 157 -7.37 3.33 7.38
CA ALA A 157 -7.25 2.43 8.53
C ALA A 157 -8.27 1.28 8.47
N SER A 158 -9.43 1.51 7.86
CA SER A 158 -10.42 0.45 7.66
C SER A 158 -11.24 0.70 6.41
N PHE A 159 -11.53 -0.37 5.69
CA PHE A 159 -12.47 -0.37 4.57
C PHE A 159 -13.20 -1.70 4.55
N GLY A 160 -14.53 -1.63 4.52
CA GLY A 160 -15.38 -2.81 4.48
C GLY A 160 -16.65 -2.55 3.70
N ILE A 161 -17.16 -3.61 3.07
CA ILE A 161 -18.50 -3.64 2.48
C ILE A 161 -19.32 -4.56 3.37
N ARG A 162 -20.44 -4.04 3.92
CA ARG A 162 -21.21 -4.68 4.99
C ARG A 162 -21.82 -6.00 4.54
N GLU A 163 -22.62 -5.96 3.47
CA GLU A 163 -23.37 -7.12 2.98
C GLU A 163 -22.98 -7.50 1.54
N PRO A 164 -23.05 -8.80 1.18
CA PRO A 164 -22.76 -9.27 -0.18
C PRO A 164 -23.57 -8.58 -1.28
N GLU A 165 -24.84 -8.28 -1.02
CA GLU A 165 -25.76 -7.64 -1.97
C GLU A 165 -25.31 -6.23 -2.39
N TYR A 166 -24.56 -5.51 -1.54
CA TYR A 166 -24.08 -4.16 -1.84
C TYR A 166 -22.72 -4.13 -2.58
N ARG A 167 -22.02 -5.26 -2.69
CA ARG A 167 -20.64 -5.30 -3.25
C ARG A 167 -20.55 -4.89 -4.71
N ALA A 168 -21.62 -5.09 -5.49
CA ALA A 168 -21.64 -4.82 -6.92
C ALA A 168 -22.10 -3.39 -7.29
N MET A 169 -22.47 -2.56 -6.31
CA MET A 169 -23.04 -1.23 -6.57
C MET A 169 -21.98 -0.15 -6.87
N GLY A 170 -20.70 -0.43 -6.67
CA GLY A 170 -19.63 0.56 -6.84
C GLY A 170 -19.57 1.63 -5.74
N LEU A 171 -20.51 1.67 -4.79
CA LEU A 171 -20.56 2.66 -3.71
C LEU A 171 -19.29 2.67 -2.84
N GLY A 172 -18.72 1.50 -2.55
CA GLY A 172 -17.44 1.40 -1.83
C GLY A 172 -16.29 2.06 -2.59
N ALA A 173 -16.22 1.88 -3.91
CA ALA A 173 -15.21 2.52 -4.75
C ALA A 173 -15.39 4.04 -4.82
N ILE A 174 -16.66 4.50 -4.88
CA ILE A 174 -17.00 5.93 -4.85
C ILE A 174 -16.58 6.56 -3.53
N ALA A 175 -16.90 5.93 -2.39
CA ALA A 175 -16.44 6.41 -1.08
C ALA A 175 -14.92 6.41 -0.96
N LEU A 176 -14.25 5.37 -1.48
CA LEU A 176 -12.80 5.29 -1.44
C LEU A 176 -12.14 6.42 -2.26
N LYS A 177 -12.69 6.71 -3.45
CA LYS A 177 -12.26 7.84 -4.29
C LYS A 177 -12.50 9.18 -3.58
N LYS A 178 -13.67 9.36 -2.95
CA LYS A 178 -14.00 10.56 -2.18
C LYS A 178 -13.04 10.74 -0.99
N ALA A 179 -12.74 9.67 -0.25
CA ALA A 179 -11.76 9.70 0.83
C ALA A 179 -10.38 10.11 0.31
N CYS A 180 -9.91 9.52 -0.79
CA CYS A 180 -8.62 9.86 -1.40
C CYS A 180 -8.52 11.33 -1.85
N ASN A 181 -9.62 11.92 -2.31
CA ASN A 181 -9.69 13.34 -2.68
C ASN A 181 -9.69 14.22 -1.44
N GLN A 182 -10.53 13.91 -0.44
CA GLN A 182 -10.60 14.66 0.82
C GLN A 182 -9.26 14.65 1.56
N ILE A 183 -8.55 13.51 1.60
CA ILE A 183 -7.18 13.41 2.14
C ILE A 183 -6.24 14.41 1.48
N PHE A 184 -6.31 14.53 0.15
CA PHE A 184 -5.45 15.45 -0.60
C PHE A 184 -5.86 16.92 -0.37
N GLU A 185 -7.16 17.22 -0.32
CA GLU A 185 -7.70 18.55 0.02
C GLU A 185 -7.29 19.00 1.43
N MET A 186 -7.16 18.05 2.37
CA MET A 186 -6.60 18.28 3.70
C MET A 186 -5.07 18.49 3.72
N GLY A 187 -4.42 18.43 2.55
CA GLY A 187 -2.99 18.73 2.40
C GLY A 187 -2.05 17.55 2.67
N HIS A 188 -2.54 16.31 2.66
CA HIS A 188 -1.67 15.13 2.73
C HIS A 188 -1.16 14.76 1.32
N SER A 189 0.16 14.76 1.15
CA SER A 189 0.81 14.49 -0.14
C SER A 189 0.86 13.00 -0.49
N CYS A 190 0.78 12.13 0.51
CA CYS A 190 0.78 10.68 0.36
C CYS A 190 -0.26 9.97 1.25
N THR A 191 -0.56 8.71 0.90
CA THR A 191 -1.50 7.87 1.63
C THR A 191 -0.99 6.43 1.69
N ILE A 192 -1.17 5.79 2.85
CA ILE A 192 -0.81 4.40 3.07
C ILE A 192 -2.03 3.54 3.38
N VAL A 193 -1.92 2.24 3.14
CA VAL A 193 -2.91 1.24 3.57
C VAL A 193 -2.26 -0.13 3.72
N SER A 194 -2.75 -0.93 4.67
CA SER A 194 -2.43 -2.35 4.77
C SER A 194 -3.59 -3.19 4.22
N THR A 195 -3.31 -4.11 3.30
CA THR A 195 -4.33 -5.02 2.77
C THR A 195 -3.74 -6.36 2.36
N GLY A 196 -4.59 -7.38 2.20
CA GLY A 196 -4.20 -8.67 1.66
C GLY A 196 -4.41 -8.71 0.15
N ARG A 197 -3.41 -9.17 -0.61
CA ARG A 197 -3.52 -9.30 -2.08
C ARG A 197 -4.67 -10.19 -2.55
N ARG A 198 -5.13 -11.10 -1.68
CA ARG A 198 -6.28 -11.98 -1.94
C ARG A 198 -7.63 -11.41 -1.50
N LEU A 199 -7.68 -10.16 -1.02
CA LEU A 199 -8.91 -9.47 -0.62
C LEU A 199 -9.45 -8.62 -1.77
N VAL A 200 -10.77 -8.48 -1.85
CA VAL A 200 -11.45 -7.65 -2.87
C VAL A 200 -10.98 -6.18 -2.80
N ALA A 201 -10.74 -5.68 -1.59
CA ALA A 201 -10.26 -4.32 -1.35
C ALA A 201 -8.95 -4.00 -2.08
N TYR A 202 -8.05 -4.98 -2.23
CA TYR A 202 -6.76 -4.80 -2.91
C TYR A 202 -6.92 -4.19 -4.31
N ARG A 203 -7.83 -4.76 -5.12
CA ARG A 203 -8.09 -4.27 -6.49
C ARG A 203 -8.65 -2.85 -6.49
N LEU A 204 -9.49 -2.51 -5.50
CA LEU A 204 -10.05 -1.17 -5.37
C LEU A 204 -8.97 -0.15 -5.00
N TYR A 205 -8.03 -0.49 -4.11
CA TYR A 205 -6.89 0.37 -3.82
C TYR A 205 -6.02 0.60 -5.06
N CYS A 206 -5.72 -0.45 -5.85
CA CYS A 206 -4.98 -0.30 -7.11
C CYS A 206 -5.66 0.71 -8.05
N GLN A 207 -6.99 0.66 -8.17
CA GLN A 207 -7.76 1.60 -8.99
C GLN A 207 -7.67 3.05 -8.49
N MET A 208 -7.41 3.25 -7.19
CA MET A 208 -7.20 4.59 -6.61
C MET A 208 -5.75 5.07 -6.69
N GLY A 209 -4.86 4.32 -7.36
CA GLY A 209 -3.45 4.66 -7.54
C GLY A 209 -2.57 4.29 -6.34
N PHE A 210 -3.00 3.31 -5.53
CA PHE A 210 -2.12 2.67 -4.58
C PHE A 210 -1.31 1.57 -5.27
N PHE A 211 -0.03 1.51 -4.93
CA PHE A 211 0.87 0.47 -5.41
C PHE A 211 1.48 -0.29 -4.25
N ASP A 212 1.71 -1.58 -4.47
CA ASP A 212 2.48 -2.40 -3.56
C ASP A 212 3.82 -1.73 -3.29
N ARG A 213 4.11 -1.53 -2.01
CA ARG A 213 5.43 -1.17 -1.56
C ARG A 213 6.19 -2.47 -1.29
N ARG A 214 6.06 -3.01 -0.06
CA ARG A 214 6.67 -4.29 0.30
C ARG A 214 5.67 -5.27 0.91
N PRO A 215 5.87 -6.58 0.68
CA PRO A 215 5.22 -7.60 1.48
C PRO A 215 5.47 -7.32 2.96
N GLN A 216 4.42 -7.42 3.74
CA GLN A 216 4.55 -7.44 5.18
C GLN A 216 5.00 -8.84 5.59
N THR A 217 5.73 -8.96 6.69
CA THR A 217 6.06 -10.27 7.26
C THR A 217 5.67 -10.24 8.73
N ARG A 218 4.97 -11.29 9.16
CA ARG A 218 4.68 -11.56 10.55
C ARG A 218 5.18 -12.95 10.85
N PHE A 219 6.09 -13.05 11.79
CA PHE A 219 6.63 -14.32 12.24
C PHE A 219 6.11 -14.63 13.63
N GLU A 220 5.85 -15.91 13.91
CA GLU A 220 5.51 -16.39 15.25
C GLU A 220 6.37 -17.60 15.62
N LYS A 221 6.67 -17.74 16.91
CA LYS A 221 7.29 -18.92 17.51
C LYS A 221 6.50 -19.31 18.75
N TYR A 222 6.19 -20.59 18.86
CA TYR A 222 5.72 -21.18 20.12
C TYR A 222 6.95 -21.52 20.97
N LEU A 223 6.90 -21.13 22.23
CA LEU A 223 8.03 -21.25 23.15
C LEU A 223 7.94 -22.53 23.96
N ASP A 224 9.10 -23.12 24.24
CA ASP A 224 9.27 -24.15 25.27
C ASP A 224 10.37 -23.77 26.26
N SER A 225 10.52 -24.55 27.33
CA SER A 225 11.47 -24.23 28.41
C SER A 225 12.93 -24.17 27.95
N SER A 226 13.31 -24.90 26.89
CA SER A 226 14.69 -24.93 26.38
C SER A 226 15.09 -23.64 25.67
N ASP A 227 14.13 -22.85 25.19
CA ASP A 227 14.38 -21.55 24.58
C ASP A 227 15.00 -20.54 25.57
N ALA A 228 14.80 -20.74 26.88
CA ALA A 228 15.38 -19.89 27.93
C ALA A 228 16.89 -20.11 28.15
N ASP A 229 17.42 -21.25 27.71
CA ASP A 229 18.81 -21.68 27.96
C ASP A 229 19.77 -21.31 26.81
N TYR A 230 19.24 -20.83 25.69
CA TYR A 230 20.03 -20.45 24.52
C TYR A 230 20.89 -19.22 24.81
N HIS A 231 22.21 -19.34 24.59
CA HIS A 231 23.15 -18.22 24.74
C HIS A 231 24.26 -18.29 23.69
N ILE A 232 24.78 -17.12 23.33
CA ILE A 232 25.93 -16.97 22.44
C ILE A 232 27.14 -16.54 23.27
N LEU A 233 28.22 -17.30 23.21
CA LEU A 233 29.47 -16.96 23.90
C LEU A 233 29.97 -15.57 23.47
N GLY A 234 30.31 -14.72 24.43
CA GLY A 234 30.85 -13.39 24.18
C GLY A 234 29.82 -12.31 23.84
N ILE A 235 28.52 -12.61 23.91
CA ILE A 235 27.43 -11.62 23.87
C ILE A 235 26.64 -11.74 25.16
N LEU A 236 26.57 -10.66 25.93
CA LEU A 236 25.77 -10.60 27.14
C LEU A 236 24.40 -10.01 26.82
N ALA A 237 23.34 -10.78 27.08
CA ALA A 237 21.97 -10.31 27.06
C ALA A 237 21.52 -9.94 28.48
N ARG A 238 20.86 -8.78 28.63
CA ARG A 238 20.38 -8.30 29.92
C ARG A 238 19.22 -7.32 29.77
N ASP A 239 18.58 -7.02 30.90
CA ASP A 239 17.60 -5.95 30.99
C ASP A 239 18.25 -4.57 30.81
N TYR A 240 17.46 -3.65 30.26
CA TYR A 240 17.77 -2.23 30.17
C TYR A 240 17.97 -1.61 31.57
N LYS A 241 18.87 -0.63 31.64
CA LYS A 241 19.06 0.24 32.80
C LYS A 241 19.03 1.69 32.33
N ASP A 242 18.59 2.61 33.17
CA ASP A 242 18.54 4.04 32.83
C ASP A 242 19.89 4.60 32.36
N SER A 243 21.01 4.05 32.84
CA SER A 243 22.36 4.40 32.41
C SER A 243 22.66 4.07 30.94
N ASP A 244 21.89 3.18 30.32
CA ASP A 244 22.03 2.78 28.91
C ASP A 244 21.36 3.76 27.94
N LYS A 245 20.56 4.71 28.44
CA LYS A 245 19.68 5.57 27.63
C LYS A 245 20.38 6.20 26.43
N ASP A 246 21.54 6.79 26.63
CA ASP A 246 22.27 7.51 25.56
C ASP A 246 22.77 6.55 24.47
N GLU A 247 23.21 5.34 24.84
CA GLU A 247 23.65 4.33 23.86
C GLU A 247 22.48 3.71 23.10
N VAL A 248 21.34 3.49 23.78
CA VAL A 248 20.10 3.03 23.12
C VAL A 248 19.59 4.10 22.15
N LEU A 249 19.63 5.39 22.53
CA LEU A 249 19.26 6.49 21.64
C LEU A 249 20.16 6.55 20.39
N LYS A 250 21.47 6.28 20.51
CA LYS A 250 22.35 6.18 19.33
C LYS A 250 21.95 5.04 18.40
N LEU A 251 21.67 3.85 18.94
CA LEU A 251 21.16 2.72 18.14
C LEU A 251 19.81 3.05 17.49
N ARG A 252 18.92 3.73 18.21
CA ARG A 252 17.65 4.22 17.70
C ARG A 252 17.84 5.18 16.53
N GLU A 253 18.77 6.13 16.65
CA GLU A 253 19.07 7.10 15.60
C GLU A 253 19.62 6.42 14.34
N GLN A 254 20.54 5.45 14.49
CA GLN A 254 21.03 4.65 13.35
C GLN A 254 19.89 4.00 12.55
N TYR A 255 18.90 3.46 13.26
CA TYR A 255 17.72 2.87 12.65
C TYR A 255 16.88 3.92 11.91
N CYS A 256 16.57 5.04 12.55
CA CYS A 256 15.78 6.12 11.92
C CYS A 256 16.47 6.70 10.67
N LEU A 257 17.80 6.72 10.63
CA LEU A 257 18.54 7.19 9.45
C LEU A 257 18.41 6.26 8.24
N THR A 258 18.20 4.96 8.46
CA THR A 258 18.28 3.93 7.41
C THR A 258 16.96 3.26 7.09
N ASN A 259 15.88 3.59 7.81
CA ASN A 259 14.55 3.03 7.60
C ASN A 259 13.52 4.11 7.23
N VAL A 260 12.44 3.68 6.57
CA VAL A 260 11.30 4.54 6.19
C VAL A 260 9.99 3.92 6.66
N GLY A 261 8.98 4.74 6.95
CA GLY A 261 7.71 4.23 7.47
C GLY A 261 6.84 5.33 8.08
N PRO A 262 5.61 5.00 8.49
CA PRO A 262 4.78 5.93 9.25
C PRO A 262 5.47 6.32 10.56
N THR A 263 5.40 7.60 10.94
CA THR A 263 6.08 8.13 12.14
C THR A 263 5.54 7.53 13.44
N GLU A 264 4.31 7.01 13.45
CA GLU A 264 3.76 6.25 14.59
C GLU A 264 4.50 4.92 14.82
N SER A 265 5.23 4.40 13.83
CA SER A 265 6.09 3.23 13.95
C SER A 265 7.55 3.57 14.26
N LEU A 266 7.85 4.85 14.54
CA LEU A 266 9.17 5.20 15.04
C LEU A 266 9.37 4.57 16.42
N PRO A 267 10.55 3.97 16.70
CA PRO A 267 10.84 3.47 18.03
C PRO A 267 10.62 4.54 19.10
N GLU A 268 10.10 4.13 20.25
CA GLU A 268 9.97 5.00 21.42
C GLU A 268 11.33 5.60 21.82
N ASN A 269 11.30 6.75 22.48
CA ASN A 269 12.48 7.41 23.08
C ASN A 269 12.48 7.35 24.60
N GLN A 270 11.49 6.66 25.17
CA GLN A 270 11.40 6.29 26.57
C GLN A 270 11.56 4.78 26.62
N PHE A 271 12.35 4.32 27.58
CA PHE A 271 12.71 2.91 27.71
C PHE A 271 12.41 2.50 29.14
N ASP A 272 11.96 1.26 29.29
CA ASP A 272 11.46 0.70 30.53
C ASP A 272 11.81 -0.80 30.59
N GLU A 273 11.16 -1.56 31.48
CA GLU A 273 11.37 -2.99 31.65
C GLU A 273 11.11 -3.84 30.39
N ARG A 274 10.33 -3.33 29.42
CA ARG A 274 10.09 -3.98 28.12
C ARG A 274 11.33 -3.97 27.23
N THR A 275 12.28 -3.09 27.54
CA THR A 275 13.49 -2.90 26.73
C THR A 275 14.55 -3.94 27.09
N LYS A 276 14.96 -4.74 26.11
CA LYS A 276 16.02 -5.74 26.24
C LYS A 276 17.22 -5.32 25.43
N VAL A 277 18.41 -5.43 26.01
CA VAL A 277 19.66 -5.01 25.38
C VAL A 277 20.64 -6.17 25.29
N ILE A 278 21.53 -6.10 24.30
CA ILE A 278 22.69 -6.97 24.20
C ILE A 278 23.97 -6.14 24.11
N GLU A 279 25.02 -6.62 24.77
CA GLU A 279 26.33 -6.00 24.78
C GLU A 279 27.45 -6.97 24.42
N LYS A 280 28.51 -6.42 23.83
CA LYS A 280 29.75 -7.13 23.54
C LYS A 280 30.92 -6.21 23.87
N ASP A 281 31.89 -6.72 24.62
CA ASP A 281 33.07 -5.97 25.07
C ASP A 281 32.70 -4.65 25.78
N GLY A 282 31.62 -4.66 26.58
CA GLY A 282 31.13 -3.51 27.34
C GLY A 282 30.40 -2.43 26.53
N LYS A 283 30.08 -2.71 25.25
CA LYS A 283 29.31 -1.79 24.38
C LYS A 283 27.99 -2.40 23.97
N LEU A 284 26.92 -1.61 23.98
CA LEU A 284 25.64 -2.05 23.42
C LEU A 284 25.76 -2.25 21.92
N ILE A 285 25.26 -3.38 21.44
CA ILE A 285 25.30 -3.77 20.03
C ILE A 285 23.91 -4.07 19.45
N GLY A 286 22.86 -3.93 20.26
CA GLY A 286 21.49 -4.13 19.83
C GLY A 286 20.50 -4.00 20.98
N TYR A 287 19.24 -3.71 20.63
CA TYR A 287 18.15 -3.66 21.58
C TYR A 287 16.81 -3.99 20.93
N ALA A 288 15.84 -4.37 21.76
CA ALA A 288 14.47 -4.62 21.36
C ALA A 288 13.49 -4.07 22.39
N ILE A 289 12.27 -3.78 21.95
CA ILE A 289 11.13 -3.45 22.81
C ILE A 289 10.12 -4.59 22.68
N VAL A 290 9.72 -5.17 23.81
CA VAL A 290 8.85 -6.34 23.84
C VAL A 290 7.60 -6.06 24.67
N ASN A 291 6.43 -6.05 24.03
CA ASN A 291 5.17 -5.84 24.70
C ASN A 291 4.56 -7.16 25.18
N THR A 292 4.04 -7.14 26.40
CA THR A 292 3.30 -8.26 26.99
C THR A 292 1.99 -7.76 27.58
N TYR A 293 0.88 -8.42 27.26
CA TYR A 293 -0.44 -8.07 27.79
C TYR A 293 -0.91 -9.13 28.79
N PRO A 294 -1.49 -8.77 29.96
CA PRO A 294 -1.80 -9.72 31.04
C PRO A 294 -2.59 -10.97 30.63
N TYR A 295 -3.48 -10.85 29.64
CA TYR A 295 -4.36 -11.93 29.18
C TYR A 295 -4.00 -12.48 27.81
N ASP A 296 -2.96 -11.96 27.16
CA ASP A 296 -2.47 -12.48 25.89
C ASP A 296 -1.36 -13.50 26.15
N PRO A 297 -1.44 -14.72 25.61
CA PRO A 297 -0.34 -15.69 25.68
C PRO A 297 0.88 -15.28 24.84
N THR A 298 0.80 -14.18 24.09
CA THR A 298 1.78 -13.71 23.13
C THR A 298 2.58 -12.53 23.69
N ALA A 299 3.91 -12.60 23.58
CA ALA A 299 4.78 -11.44 23.63
C ALA A 299 5.00 -10.89 22.21
N GLU A 300 4.92 -9.58 22.05
CA GLU A 300 5.09 -8.90 20.76
C GLU A 300 6.44 -8.18 20.72
N ILE A 301 7.27 -8.51 19.73
CA ILE A 301 8.47 -7.73 19.41
C ILE A 301 8.02 -6.51 18.60
N GLU A 302 7.83 -5.40 19.30
CA GLU A 302 7.45 -4.11 18.71
C GLU A 302 8.61 -3.49 17.93
N PHE A 303 9.81 -3.55 18.53
CA PHE A 303 11.01 -2.99 17.94
C PHE A 303 12.20 -3.92 18.10
N PHE A 304 13.09 -3.93 17.10
CA PHE A 304 14.29 -4.74 17.10
C PHE A 304 15.37 -4.10 16.23
N HIS A 305 16.54 -3.81 16.80
CA HIS A 305 17.66 -3.28 16.05
C HIS A 305 19.00 -3.85 16.54
N ILE A 306 19.90 -4.10 15.58
CA ILE A 306 21.29 -4.49 15.79
C ILE A 306 22.13 -3.40 15.14
N ASP A 307 23.18 -2.95 15.83
CA ASP A 307 24.11 -1.91 15.35
C ASP A 307 24.46 -2.13 13.88
N ASN A 308 24.26 -1.08 13.07
CA ASN A 308 24.48 -1.16 11.65
C ASN A 308 25.92 -1.51 11.26
N ASN A 309 26.89 -1.17 12.12
CA ASN A 309 28.32 -1.39 11.91
C ASN A 309 28.83 -2.75 12.41
N LEU A 310 27.98 -3.52 13.10
CA LEU A 310 28.38 -4.82 13.61
C LEU A 310 28.52 -5.82 12.44
N GLN A 311 29.67 -6.50 12.35
CA GLN A 311 29.90 -7.52 11.32
C GLN A 311 29.07 -8.79 11.59
N ASP A 312 29.07 -9.28 12.83
CA ASP A 312 28.34 -10.49 13.22
C ASP A 312 26.90 -10.21 13.65
N LYS A 313 26.11 -9.61 12.74
CA LYS A 313 24.68 -9.35 13.00
C LYS A 313 23.89 -10.63 13.24
N LYS A 314 24.33 -11.75 12.66
CA LYS A 314 23.65 -13.04 12.78
C LYS A 314 23.62 -13.50 14.23
N ASN A 315 24.78 -13.63 14.87
CA ASN A 315 24.82 -14.13 16.25
C ASN A 315 24.27 -13.11 17.25
N ALA A 316 24.50 -11.81 17.02
CA ALA A 316 23.87 -10.76 17.82
C ALA A 316 22.34 -10.83 17.76
N SER A 317 21.76 -11.00 16.57
CA SER A 317 20.31 -11.16 16.42
C SER A 317 19.79 -12.38 17.19
N LYS A 318 20.51 -13.51 17.11
CA LYS A 318 20.13 -14.72 17.85
C LYS A 318 20.20 -14.53 19.36
N ALA A 319 21.24 -13.87 19.86
CA ALA A 319 21.39 -13.58 21.28
C ALA A 319 20.26 -12.67 21.79
N LEU A 320 19.90 -11.64 21.02
CA LEU A 320 18.80 -10.75 21.38
C LEU A 320 17.45 -11.47 21.33
N LEU A 321 17.19 -12.28 20.29
CA LEU A 321 15.97 -13.10 20.22
C LEU A 321 15.85 -14.09 21.39
N ALA A 322 16.94 -14.75 21.77
CA ALA A 322 16.94 -15.65 22.93
C ALA A 322 16.66 -14.92 24.26
N SER A 323 17.19 -13.69 24.41
CA SER A 323 16.84 -12.82 25.55
C SER A 323 15.33 -12.55 25.61
N ILE A 324 14.72 -12.27 24.46
CA ILE A 324 13.29 -12.03 24.33
C ILE A 324 12.49 -13.30 24.68
N HIS A 325 12.93 -14.48 24.22
CA HIS A 325 12.29 -15.76 24.55
C HIS A 325 12.29 -16.00 26.06
N LYS A 326 13.43 -15.80 26.71
CA LYS A 326 13.57 -15.92 28.16
C LYS A 326 12.65 -14.96 28.92
N TYR A 327 12.59 -13.70 28.49
CA TYR A 327 11.69 -12.70 29.07
C TYR A 327 10.21 -13.06 28.88
N ALA A 328 9.84 -13.47 27.67
CA ALA A 328 8.47 -13.90 27.38
C ALA A 328 8.04 -15.07 28.28
N LEU A 329 8.91 -16.08 28.46
CA LEU A 329 8.66 -17.20 29.37
C LEU A 329 8.54 -16.74 30.83
N SER A 330 9.36 -15.80 31.30
CA SER A 330 9.24 -15.27 32.67
C SER A 330 7.93 -14.51 32.92
N GLU A 331 7.37 -13.89 31.86
CA GLU A 331 6.06 -13.24 31.88
C GLU A 331 4.88 -14.21 31.63
N GLY A 332 5.14 -15.52 31.66
CA GLY A 332 4.14 -16.57 31.45
C GLY A 332 3.61 -16.66 30.02
N LYS A 333 4.35 -16.12 29.04
CA LYS A 333 3.97 -16.17 27.62
C LYS A 333 4.41 -17.49 27.01
N THR A 334 3.60 -17.98 26.09
CA THR A 334 3.84 -19.25 25.36
C THR A 334 4.13 -19.02 23.88
N ARG A 335 4.03 -17.77 23.42
CA ARG A 335 4.27 -17.41 22.03
C ARG A 335 4.99 -16.07 21.93
N VAL A 336 5.86 -15.94 20.94
CA VAL A 336 6.46 -14.66 20.54
C VAL A 336 6.07 -14.35 19.12
N MET A 337 5.62 -13.13 18.87
CA MET A 337 5.28 -12.62 17.55
C MET A 337 6.21 -11.47 17.16
N PHE A 338 6.63 -11.45 15.91
CA PHE A 338 7.53 -10.45 15.38
C PHE A 338 6.94 -9.86 14.09
N TYR A 339 6.52 -8.60 14.18
CA TYR A 339 6.03 -7.82 13.07
C TYR A 339 7.16 -7.17 12.28
N HIS A 340 7.06 -7.23 10.95
CA HIS A 340 7.85 -6.42 10.02
C HIS A 340 9.37 -6.48 10.25
N SER A 341 9.88 -7.69 10.56
CA SER A 341 11.31 -7.93 10.72
C SER A 341 12.11 -7.44 9.52
N ALA A 342 13.29 -6.86 9.75
CA ALA A 342 14.20 -6.49 8.68
C ALA A 342 14.50 -7.70 7.75
N PRO A 343 14.66 -7.51 6.42
CA PRO A 343 14.80 -8.63 5.48
C PRO A 343 15.93 -9.61 5.82
N TYR A 344 17.04 -9.14 6.40
CA TYR A 344 18.16 -9.98 6.80
C TYR A 344 17.82 -10.97 7.93
N LEU A 345 16.79 -10.69 8.74
CA LEU A 345 16.37 -11.54 9.85
C LEU A 345 15.63 -12.80 9.39
N LYS A 346 15.07 -12.81 8.18
CA LYS A 346 14.22 -13.92 7.70
C LYS A 346 14.84 -15.30 7.92
N ASN A 347 16.08 -15.50 7.47
CA ASN A 347 16.77 -16.80 7.62
C ASN A 347 17.19 -17.07 9.06
N ILE A 348 17.42 -16.03 9.86
CA ILE A 348 17.77 -16.15 11.28
C ILE A 348 16.55 -16.64 12.06
N LEU A 349 15.39 -16.03 11.81
CA LEU A 349 14.10 -16.39 12.42
C LEU A 349 13.77 -17.86 12.14
N TYR A 350 13.83 -18.31 10.88
CA TYR A 350 13.64 -19.73 10.55
C TYR A 350 14.65 -20.64 11.27
N SER A 351 15.92 -20.22 11.39
CA SER A 351 16.94 -20.99 12.11
C SER A 351 16.75 -21.02 13.64
N MET A 352 15.81 -20.22 14.15
CA MET A 352 15.36 -20.21 15.54
C MET A 352 13.90 -20.66 15.63
N GLU A 353 13.40 -21.42 14.65
CA GLU A 353 12.09 -22.06 14.66
C GLU A 353 10.88 -21.11 14.67
N TYR A 354 11.09 -19.86 14.24
CA TYR A 354 9.96 -19.03 13.85
C TYR A 354 9.38 -19.49 12.51
N ASP A 355 8.08 -19.34 12.36
CA ASP A 355 7.36 -19.57 11.11
C ASP A 355 6.52 -18.33 10.74
N LEU A 356 6.14 -18.21 9.48
CA LEU A 356 5.21 -17.18 9.03
C LEU A 356 3.83 -17.42 9.65
N ASP A 357 3.19 -16.36 10.15
CA ASP A 357 1.83 -16.48 10.71
C ASP A 357 0.82 -16.99 9.65
N ALA A 358 -0.22 -17.67 10.13
CA ALA A 358 -1.28 -18.22 9.27
C ALA A 358 -2.01 -17.15 8.43
N SER A 359 -2.21 -15.95 8.96
CA SER A 359 -2.86 -14.85 8.23
C SER A 359 -2.02 -14.38 7.04
N MET A 360 -0.70 -14.24 7.22
CA MET A 360 0.25 -13.93 6.15
C MET A 360 0.16 -14.94 5.00
N ARG A 361 0.13 -16.24 5.32
CA ARG A 361 0.01 -17.31 4.32
C ARG A 361 -1.32 -17.29 3.58
N ARG A 362 -2.39 -16.89 4.28
CA ARG A 362 -3.75 -16.86 3.71
C ARG A 362 -3.98 -15.66 2.81
N HIS A 363 -3.59 -14.46 3.26
CA HIS A 363 -4.00 -13.21 2.64
C HIS A 363 -2.90 -12.51 1.85
N GLU A 364 -1.63 -12.88 2.05
CA GLU A 364 -0.47 -12.22 1.44
C GLU A 364 -0.51 -10.70 1.71
N TRP A 365 -0.44 -10.32 2.99
CA TRP A 365 -0.49 -8.91 3.40
C TRP A 365 0.62 -8.07 2.78
N VAL A 366 0.26 -6.87 2.36
CA VAL A 366 1.12 -5.90 1.71
C VAL A 366 0.79 -4.50 2.20
N GLY A 367 1.83 -3.70 2.44
CA GLY A 367 1.69 -2.26 2.61
C GLY A 367 1.64 -1.62 1.23
N MET A 368 0.60 -0.84 0.96
CA MET A 368 0.47 -0.09 -0.28
C MET A 368 0.67 1.40 -0.03
N PHE A 369 1.19 2.09 -1.05
CA PHE A 369 1.52 3.50 -1.00
C PHE A 369 0.91 4.24 -2.19
N ARG A 370 0.41 5.45 -1.95
CA ARG A 370 -0.13 6.35 -2.98
C ARG A 370 0.48 7.72 -2.81
N ILE A 371 0.99 8.30 -3.89
CA ILE A 371 1.36 9.72 -3.97
C ILE A 371 0.21 10.48 -4.61
N ALA A 372 -0.40 11.42 -3.87
CA ALA A 372 -1.51 12.22 -4.38
C ALA A 372 -1.02 13.29 -5.37
N SER A 373 0.10 13.95 -5.07
CA SER A 373 0.76 14.92 -5.96
C SER A 373 2.27 14.82 -5.81
N LEU A 374 2.96 14.47 -6.90
CA LEU A 374 4.42 14.31 -6.88
C LEU A 374 5.14 15.63 -6.55
N PRO A 375 4.79 16.79 -7.13
CA PRO A 375 5.44 18.04 -6.77
C PRO A 375 5.27 18.42 -5.30
N VAL A 376 4.07 18.25 -4.74
CA VAL A 376 3.82 18.55 -3.31
C VAL A 376 4.65 17.60 -2.43
N PHE A 377 4.63 16.30 -2.73
CA PHE A 377 5.40 15.31 -1.99
C PHE A 377 6.91 15.61 -2.03
N LEU A 378 7.47 15.91 -3.21
CA LEU A 378 8.89 16.22 -3.35
C LEU A 378 9.28 17.54 -2.67
N ARG A 379 8.38 18.54 -2.61
CA ARG A 379 8.61 19.77 -1.83
C ARG A 379 8.70 19.50 -0.34
N GLU A 380 7.87 18.61 0.19
CA GLU A 380 7.92 18.24 1.61
C GLU A 380 9.23 17.54 2.00
N ILE A 381 9.90 16.89 1.03
CA ILE A 381 11.17 16.18 1.26
C ILE A 381 12.37 16.84 0.58
N SER A 382 12.27 18.09 0.12
CA SER A 382 13.35 18.73 -0.64
C SER A 382 14.63 18.90 0.18
N GLU A 383 14.49 19.14 1.49
CA GLU A 383 15.61 19.16 2.43
C GLU A 383 16.32 17.80 2.48
N LEU A 384 15.59 16.69 2.46
CA LEU A 384 16.16 15.35 2.43
C LEU A 384 16.93 15.10 1.14
N LEU A 385 16.37 15.51 0.00
CA LEU A 385 17.02 15.39 -1.31
C LEU A 385 18.31 16.22 -1.38
N THR A 386 18.28 17.41 -0.78
CA THR A 386 19.46 18.29 -0.63
C THR A 386 20.55 17.60 0.18
N LEU A 387 20.21 17.11 1.39
CA LEU A 387 21.15 16.41 2.27
C LEU A 387 21.75 15.17 1.60
N ARG A 388 20.93 14.40 0.88
CA ARG A 388 21.36 13.20 0.16
C ARG A 388 22.38 13.49 -0.92
N ILE A 389 22.16 14.50 -1.75
CA ILE A 389 23.16 14.90 -2.76
C ILE A 389 24.43 15.42 -2.11
N GLN A 390 24.30 16.32 -1.12
CA GLN A 390 25.45 16.93 -0.45
C GLN A 390 26.34 15.91 0.27
N ARG A 391 25.77 14.81 0.77
CA ARG A 391 26.50 13.73 1.45
C ARG A 391 26.95 12.60 0.52
N SER A 392 26.60 12.67 -0.77
CA SER A 392 26.98 11.68 -1.78
C SER A 392 28.29 12.04 -2.49
N ALA A 393 28.75 11.16 -3.38
CA ALA A 393 29.84 11.45 -4.32
C ALA A 393 29.50 12.57 -5.34
N HIS A 394 28.26 13.07 -5.33
CA HIS A 394 27.74 14.13 -6.20
C HIS A 394 27.56 15.46 -5.47
N ALA A 395 28.22 15.66 -4.31
CA ALA A 395 28.23 16.94 -3.62
C ALA A 395 28.61 18.10 -4.57
N GLY A 396 27.81 19.18 -4.56
CA GLY A 396 27.97 20.31 -5.46
C GLY A 396 27.44 20.09 -6.89
N TRP A 397 26.73 18.98 -7.14
CA TRP A 397 26.02 18.79 -8.42
C TRP A 397 24.97 19.89 -8.62
N GLN A 398 25.02 20.52 -9.79
CA GLN A 398 24.07 21.52 -10.24
C GLN A 398 23.38 20.98 -11.49
N GLY A 399 22.06 21.06 -11.53
CA GLY A 399 21.29 20.52 -12.63
C GLY A 399 19.84 20.25 -12.27
N SER A 400 19.12 19.72 -13.23
CA SER A 400 17.69 19.46 -13.16
C SER A 400 17.39 17.97 -13.41
N PHE A 401 16.54 17.41 -12.57
CA PHE A 401 16.09 16.04 -12.62
C PHE A 401 14.57 15.97 -12.79
N ALA A 402 14.09 15.66 -13.99
CA ALA A 402 12.68 15.47 -14.28
C ALA A 402 12.26 14.01 -14.05
N ILE A 403 11.15 13.83 -13.34
CA ILE A 403 10.45 12.56 -13.18
C ILE A 403 9.17 12.64 -14.01
N ASN A 404 9.02 11.72 -14.96
CA ASN A 404 7.97 11.77 -15.97
C ASN A 404 7.17 10.45 -16.01
N GLY A 405 6.03 10.42 -15.31
CA GLY A 405 5.04 9.34 -15.33
C GLY A 405 3.80 9.64 -16.15
N ASP A 406 2.72 8.91 -15.90
CA ASP A 406 1.42 9.17 -16.51
C ASP A 406 0.75 10.35 -15.80
N ARG A 407 0.53 10.20 -14.49
CA ARG A 407 0.02 11.25 -13.59
C ARG A 407 1.13 11.89 -12.77
N LEU A 408 2.13 11.11 -12.35
CA LEU A 408 3.18 11.60 -11.45
C LEU A 408 4.30 12.28 -12.24
N LYS A 409 4.34 13.62 -12.20
CA LYS A 409 5.30 14.45 -12.93
C LYS A 409 5.82 15.58 -12.05
N ALA A 410 7.12 15.83 -12.11
CA ALA A 410 7.78 16.94 -11.43
C ALA A 410 9.22 17.12 -11.97
N THR A 411 9.83 18.26 -11.70
CA THR A 411 11.27 18.48 -11.90
C THR A 411 11.90 18.96 -10.61
N ILE A 412 13.00 18.35 -10.20
CA ILE A 412 13.83 18.82 -9.09
C ILE A 412 14.99 19.61 -9.70
N VAL A 413 15.16 20.86 -9.31
CA VAL A 413 16.22 21.75 -9.76
C VAL A 413 17.16 22.02 -8.58
N PHE A 414 18.43 21.66 -8.73
CA PHE A 414 19.47 21.92 -7.76
C PHE A 414 20.15 23.24 -8.09
N ASP A 415 20.09 24.18 -7.16
CA ASP A 415 20.72 25.49 -7.32
C ASP A 415 22.25 25.43 -7.10
N LYS A 416 22.89 26.60 -7.13
CA LYS A 416 24.34 26.73 -6.98
C LYS A 416 24.89 26.17 -5.65
N ASP A 417 24.06 26.13 -4.61
CA ASP A 417 24.40 25.67 -3.26
C ASP A 417 23.98 24.19 -3.06
N GLY A 418 23.47 23.54 -4.12
CA GLY A 418 23.00 22.16 -4.11
C GLY A 418 21.64 21.99 -3.42
N VAL A 419 20.88 23.08 -3.23
CA VAL A 419 19.55 23.02 -2.62
C VAL A 419 18.52 22.59 -3.66
N ALA A 420 17.73 21.58 -3.31
CA ALA A 420 16.68 21.03 -4.15
C ALA A 420 15.43 21.94 -4.14
N ASN A 421 15.02 22.39 -5.32
CA ASN A 421 13.79 23.13 -5.56
C ASN A 421 12.89 22.31 -6.48
N VAL A 422 11.57 22.40 -6.36
CA VAL A 422 10.65 21.52 -7.10
C VAL A 422 9.67 22.31 -7.95
N GLU A 423 9.65 22.00 -9.25
CA GLU A 423 8.71 22.50 -10.24
C GLU A 423 7.56 21.50 -10.47
N ASP A 424 6.38 22.01 -10.79
CA ASP A 424 5.13 21.23 -10.92
C ASP A 424 5.04 20.37 -12.19
N SER A 425 6.00 20.48 -13.10
CA SER A 425 5.99 19.78 -14.39
C SER A 425 7.28 19.01 -14.63
N ALA A 426 7.20 17.94 -15.42
CA ALA A 426 8.38 17.24 -15.92
C ALA A 426 8.97 17.99 -17.12
N SER A 427 10.08 18.68 -16.91
CA SER A 427 10.72 19.50 -17.94
C SER A 427 11.36 18.61 -19.01
N PRO A 428 11.01 18.76 -20.30
CA PRO A 428 11.64 18.01 -21.38
C PRO A 428 13.09 18.47 -21.64
N LYS A 429 13.53 19.55 -20.99
CA LYS A 429 14.88 20.11 -21.07
C LYS A 429 15.72 19.80 -19.84
N ALA A 430 15.23 18.97 -18.92
CA ALA A 430 16.00 18.63 -17.73
C ALA A 430 17.28 17.88 -18.09
N ASP A 431 18.34 18.09 -17.30
CA ASP A 431 19.66 17.47 -17.50
C ASP A 431 19.59 15.95 -17.36
N LEU A 432 18.72 15.47 -16.48
CA LEU A 432 18.34 14.07 -16.34
C LEU A 432 16.81 13.94 -16.37
N ILE A 433 16.29 13.08 -17.23
CA ILE A 433 14.88 12.72 -17.29
C ILE A 433 14.76 11.23 -16.97
N PHE A 434 14.02 10.89 -15.92
CA PHE A 434 13.58 9.54 -15.60
C PHE A 434 12.14 9.36 -16.07
N SER A 435 11.86 8.32 -16.85
CA SER A 435 10.51 8.01 -17.33
C SER A 435 10.15 6.56 -17.02
N ALA A 436 9.01 6.36 -16.36
CA ALA A 436 8.48 5.07 -15.98
C ALA A 436 6.97 5.19 -15.70
N ASP A 437 6.29 4.06 -15.50
CA ASP A 437 4.90 4.09 -15.02
C ASP A 437 4.79 4.68 -13.59
N ASP A 438 3.59 5.10 -13.19
CA ASP A 438 3.36 5.72 -11.87
C ASP A 438 3.67 4.77 -10.69
N ARG A 439 3.64 3.45 -10.91
CA ARG A 439 4.02 2.44 -9.90
C ARG A 439 5.51 2.52 -9.61
N ILE A 440 6.34 2.53 -10.65
CA ILE A 440 7.79 2.63 -10.53
C ILE A 440 8.18 3.99 -9.95
N ILE A 441 7.49 5.07 -10.31
CA ILE A 441 7.73 6.39 -9.72
C ILE A 441 7.34 6.43 -8.25
N THR A 442 6.22 5.83 -7.87
CA THR A 442 5.81 5.72 -6.46
C THR A 442 6.84 4.92 -5.66
N ALA A 443 7.34 3.82 -6.21
CA ALA A 443 8.38 3.00 -5.63
C ALA A 443 9.71 3.77 -5.48
N LEU A 444 10.12 4.54 -6.49
CA LEU A 444 11.31 5.40 -6.46
C LEU A 444 11.17 6.46 -5.34
N ALA A 445 10.11 7.26 -5.39
CA ALA A 445 9.90 8.37 -4.45
C ALA A 445 9.71 7.92 -2.99
N SER A 446 9.17 6.71 -2.76
CA SER A 446 8.99 6.12 -1.43
C SER A 446 10.16 5.25 -0.95
N SER A 447 11.33 5.37 -1.59
CA SER A 447 12.58 4.68 -1.22
C SER A 447 12.43 3.15 -1.23
N ASP A 448 11.72 2.63 -2.24
CA ASP A 448 11.36 1.23 -2.35
C ASP A 448 11.57 0.63 -3.75
N GLY A 449 12.82 0.58 -4.23
CA GLY A 449 13.02 0.17 -5.60
C GLY A 449 14.44 -0.13 -6.03
N ASN A 450 14.61 -1.26 -6.71
CA ASN A 450 15.89 -1.62 -7.32
C ASN A 450 15.98 -1.03 -8.73
N ILE A 451 16.66 0.12 -8.84
CA ILE A 451 16.84 0.86 -10.10
C ILE A 451 17.48 0.00 -11.19
N TRP A 452 18.46 -0.84 -10.81
CA TRP A 452 19.11 -1.74 -11.74
C TRP A 452 18.17 -2.81 -12.30
N GLU A 453 17.32 -3.38 -11.44
CA GLU A 453 16.31 -4.35 -11.84
C GLU A 453 15.30 -3.75 -12.81
N TRP A 454 14.79 -2.55 -12.52
CA TRP A 454 13.85 -1.85 -13.38
C TRP A 454 14.43 -1.54 -14.76
N TYR A 455 15.69 -1.11 -14.82
CA TYR A 455 16.39 -0.90 -16.07
C TYR A 455 16.48 -2.20 -16.88
N ARG A 456 16.91 -3.31 -16.25
CA ARG A 456 17.05 -4.62 -16.90
C ARG A 456 15.73 -5.21 -17.38
N GLN A 457 14.63 -4.89 -16.73
CA GLN A 457 13.28 -5.33 -17.10
C GLN A 457 12.56 -4.35 -18.05
N ASN A 458 13.24 -3.29 -18.51
CA ASN A 458 12.66 -2.23 -19.34
C ASN A 458 11.43 -1.53 -18.71
N LEU A 459 11.42 -1.42 -17.38
CA LEU A 459 10.36 -0.75 -16.62
C LEU A 459 10.61 0.76 -16.45
N MET A 460 11.81 1.22 -16.81
CA MET A 460 12.20 2.62 -16.77
C MET A 460 13.15 2.94 -17.93
N THR A 461 13.21 4.22 -18.29
CA THR A 461 14.20 4.77 -19.23
C THR A 461 14.75 6.08 -18.68
N THR A 462 15.95 6.45 -19.13
CA THR A 462 16.53 7.76 -18.81
C THR A 462 17.01 8.50 -20.05
N LYS A 463 17.01 9.83 -19.98
CA LYS A 463 17.74 10.73 -20.89
C LYS A 463 18.65 11.63 -20.06
N PRO A 464 19.98 11.63 -20.26
CA PRO A 464 20.75 10.79 -21.19
C PRO A 464 20.63 9.28 -20.89
N ARG A 465 21.08 8.44 -21.83
CA ARG A 465 20.96 6.98 -21.73
C ARG A 465 21.57 6.47 -20.42
N PHE A 466 20.83 5.56 -19.77
CA PHE A 466 21.18 4.96 -18.48
C PHE A 466 22.61 4.41 -18.48
N ASN A 467 23.34 4.71 -17.40
CA ASN A 467 24.71 4.26 -17.14
C ASN A 467 24.96 4.28 -15.62
N GLU A 468 26.12 3.79 -15.19
CA GLU A 468 26.51 3.71 -13.76
C GLU A 468 26.39 5.06 -13.05
N ARG A 469 26.88 6.15 -13.64
CA ARG A 469 26.77 7.49 -13.04
C ARG A 469 25.32 7.92 -12.81
N ILE A 470 24.43 7.63 -13.75
CA ILE A 470 22.99 7.94 -13.59
C ILE A 470 22.38 7.06 -12.50
N ARG A 471 22.74 5.78 -12.43
CA ARG A 471 22.30 4.90 -11.35
C ARG A 471 22.73 5.46 -10.00
N ASP A 472 23.98 5.84 -9.84
CA ASP A 472 24.54 6.33 -8.58
C ASP A 472 23.86 7.63 -8.12
N ILE A 473 23.52 8.55 -9.05
CA ILE A 473 22.73 9.75 -8.73
C ILE A 473 21.33 9.37 -8.25
N LEU A 474 20.64 8.48 -8.97
CA LEU A 474 19.28 8.04 -8.62
C LEU A 474 19.27 7.31 -7.27
N GLU A 475 20.25 6.45 -6.99
CA GLU A 475 20.39 5.72 -5.73
C GLU A 475 20.81 6.65 -4.57
N SER A 476 21.54 7.73 -4.86
CA SER A 476 21.84 8.76 -3.86
C SER A 476 20.58 9.54 -3.46
N LEU A 477 19.77 9.96 -4.45
CA LEU A 477 18.54 10.72 -4.20
C LEU A 477 17.42 9.87 -3.59
N PHE A 478 17.28 8.63 -4.06
CA PHE A 478 16.19 7.71 -3.72
C PHE A 478 16.75 6.32 -3.40
N PRO A 479 17.52 6.18 -2.30
CA PRO A 479 18.08 4.89 -1.89
C PRO A 479 16.95 3.89 -1.59
N THR A 480 17.20 2.61 -1.84
CA THR A 480 16.32 1.55 -1.33
C THR A 480 16.51 1.44 0.19
N MET A 481 15.47 1.73 0.96
CA MET A 481 15.53 1.69 2.42
C MET A 481 14.60 0.62 2.99
N PRO A 482 15.01 -0.17 4.02
CA PRO A 482 14.10 -1.01 4.79
C PRO A 482 12.88 -0.24 5.32
N CYS A 483 11.76 -0.94 5.44
CA CYS A 483 10.61 -0.38 6.15
C CYS A 483 10.87 -0.42 7.66
N MET A 484 10.31 0.51 8.42
CA MET A 484 10.30 0.40 9.87
C MET A 484 9.50 -0.84 10.32
N SER A 485 10.01 -1.56 11.31
CA SER A 485 9.27 -2.45 12.21
C SER A 485 8.18 -1.66 12.92
N GLY A 486 6.94 -2.14 12.82
CA GLY A 486 5.76 -1.41 13.28
C GLY A 486 4.67 -1.42 12.21
N SER A 487 3.44 -1.56 12.68
CA SER A 487 2.27 -1.87 11.87
C SER A 487 1.93 -0.75 10.87
N TRP A 488 1.76 -1.10 9.59
CA TRP A 488 1.08 -0.26 8.56
C TRP A 488 -0.43 -0.08 8.83
N TRP A 489 -0.87 -0.33 10.07
CA TRP A 489 -2.26 -0.54 10.46
C TRP A 489 -2.83 0.67 11.20
#